data_AF-A0A1F2RGI0-F1
#
_entry.id   AF-A0A1F2RGI0-F1
#
_cell.length_a   1.000
_cell.length_b   1.000
_cell.length_c   1.000
_cell.angle_alpha   90.00
_cell.angle_beta   90.00
_cell.angle_gamma   90.00
#
_symmetry.space_group_name_H-M   'P 1'
#
loop_
_entity.id
_entity.type
_entity.pdbx_description
1 polymer ?
#
loop_
_entity_poly.entity_id
_entity_poly.type
_entity_poly.pdbx_seq_one_letter_code
_entity_poly.pdbx_strand_id
1 'polypeptide(L)'
;MPQTAEAPNVHPGGLVTVAFLKAQLDGGSDHLGIFMPLVLDVLARLPAQSFTTGDIQEALAASHGVAMPQQIVATLLKRATAKKYLSRELGRYKRNPTRDLPSSNVAAEKAQIEEGQRRKLTVESTDAALDMLFRFLEAEQVLLLLGSRPGLGDAADASHRERSVVAEFVHDSVRDDPALLAVLRGMLE
;
A
#
# COMPACT_ATOMS: atom_id res chain seq x y z
N MET A 1 33.23 -23.65 -5.61
CA MET A 1 32.73 -22.84 -4.47
C MET A 1 31.58 -21.99 -4.99
N PRO A 2 30.31 -22.40 -4.81
CA PRO A 2 29.19 -21.56 -5.20
C PRO A 2 29.00 -20.46 -4.16
N GLN A 3 28.91 -19.20 -4.60
CA GLN A 3 28.53 -18.06 -3.78
C GLN A 3 27.09 -18.26 -3.31
N THR A 4 26.91 -18.35 -2.00
CA THR A 4 25.61 -18.28 -1.34
C THR A 4 25.04 -16.90 -1.63
N ALA A 5 24.00 -16.84 -2.46
CA ALA A 5 23.24 -15.62 -2.66
C ALA A 5 22.58 -15.24 -1.33
N GLU A 6 23.13 -14.23 -0.67
CA GLU A 6 22.56 -13.63 0.53
C GLU A 6 21.17 -13.08 0.15
N ALA A 7 20.12 -13.65 0.73
CA ALA A 7 18.76 -13.19 0.50
C ALA A 7 18.69 -11.70 0.90
N PRO A 8 18.14 -10.81 0.04
CA PRO A 8 18.09 -9.40 0.36
C PRO A 8 17.34 -9.23 1.68
N ASN A 9 17.99 -8.59 2.66
CA ASN A 9 17.40 -8.31 3.95
C ASN A 9 16.28 -7.29 3.76
N VAL A 10 15.07 -7.78 3.47
CA VAL A 10 13.92 -6.94 3.14
C VAL A 10 13.41 -6.33 4.43
N HIS A 11 13.81 -5.09 4.71
CA HIS A 11 13.21 -4.32 5.79
C HIS A 11 11.68 -4.25 5.55
N PRO A 12 10.83 -4.48 6.56
CA PRO A 12 9.36 -4.47 6.41
C PRO A 12 8.83 -3.20 5.73
N GLY A 13 9.46 -2.05 6.00
CA GLY A 13 9.13 -0.76 5.36
C GLY A 13 9.44 -0.69 3.86
N GLY A 14 10.34 -1.54 3.37
CA GLY A 14 10.67 -1.67 1.94
C GLY A 14 9.50 -2.27 1.15
N LEU A 15 8.87 -3.34 1.67
CA LEU A 15 7.73 -3.99 1.01
C LEU A 15 6.51 -3.06 0.91
N VAL A 16 6.23 -2.31 1.99
CA VAL A 16 5.15 -1.32 2.00
C VAL A 16 5.43 -0.21 0.99
N THR A 17 6.69 0.22 0.86
CA THR A 17 7.08 1.25 -0.13
C THR A 17 6.98 0.74 -1.57
N VAL A 18 7.35 -0.52 -1.83
CA VAL A 18 7.18 -1.13 -3.16
C VAL A 18 5.70 -1.28 -3.52
N ALA A 19 4.88 -1.73 -2.57
CA ALA A 19 3.43 -1.84 -2.77
C ALA A 19 2.78 -0.47 -3.05
N PHE A 20 3.23 0.58 -2.33
CA PHE A 20 2.83 1.96 -2.60
C PHE A 20 3.20 2.41 -4.02
N LEU A 21 4.44 2.16 -4.44
CA LEU A 21 4.92 2.52 -5.78
C LEU A 21 4.15 1.78 -6.88
N LYS A 22 3.82 0.50 -6.64
CA LYS A 22 2.99 -0.29 -7.56
C LYS A 22 1.58 0.29 -7.68
N ALA A 23 0.91 0.61 -6.57
CA ALA A 23 -0.42 1.20 -6.60
C ALA A 23 -0.45 2.53 -7.38
N GLN A 24 0.60 3.35 -7.23
CA GLN A 24 0.77 4.58 -8.02
C GLN A 24 0.95 4.30 -9.53
N LEU A 25 1.72 3.27 -9.88
CA LEU A 25 1.93 2.87 -11.26
C LEU A 25 0.64 2.35 -11.91
N ASP A 26 -0.11 1.51 -11.19
CA ASP A 26 -1.41 0.98 -11.62
C ASP A 26 -2.44 2.10 -11.80
N GLY A 27 -2.31 3.21 -11.05
CA GLY A 27 -3.09 4.43 -11.21
C GLY A 27 -2.71 5.31 -12.42
N GLY A 28 -1.75 4.89 -13.25
CA GLY A 28 -1.36 5.58 -14.48
C GLY A 28 -0.30 6.68 -14.31
N SER A 29 0.39 6.74 -13.16
CA SER A 29 1.48 7.69 -12.95
C SER A 29 2.72 7.33 -13.81
N ASP A 30 3.40 8.37 -14.32
CA ASP A 30 4.70 8.23 -14.99
C ASP A 30 5.70 7.47 -14.10
N HIS A 31 6.60 6.67 -14.69
CA HIS A 31 7.57 5.84 -13.97
C HIS A 31 8.52 6.65 -13.08
N LEU A 32 8.75 7.93 -13.42
CA LEU A 32 9.43 8.87 -12.53
C LEU A 32 8.45 9.62 -11.61
N GLY A 33 7.20 9.80 -12.05
CA GLY A 33 6.13 10.45 -11.30
C GLY A 33 5.75 9.72 -10.01
N ILE A 34 5.78 8.38 -9.99
CA ILE A 34 5.45 7.56 -8.81
C ILE A 34 6.28 7.88 -7.57
N PHE A 35 7.49 8.44 -7.75
CA PHE A 35 8.40 8.80 -6.67
C PHE A 35 8.18 10.22 -6.13
N MET A 36 7.42 11.06 -6.84
CA MET A 36 7.19 12.45 -6.42
C MET A 36 6.51 12.57 -5.05
N PRO A 37 5.50 11.76 -4.69
CA PRO A 37 4.93 11.80 -3.35
C PRO A 37 5.98 11.58 -2.26
N LEU A 38 6.87 10.60 -2.44
CA LEU A 38 7.96 10.30 -1.48
C LEU A 38 8.92 11.49 -1.33
N VAL A 39 9.27 12.13 -2.44
CA VAL A 39 10.13 13.33 -2.42
C VAL A 39 9.43 14.48 -1.69
N LEU A 40 8.14 14.72 -1.96
CA LEU A 40 7.36 15.77 -1.32
C LEU A 40 7.19 15.53 0.18
N ASP A 41 7.03 14.28 0.60
CA ASP A 41 6.96 13.87 2.00
C ASP A 41 8.26 14.20 2.75
N VAL A 42 9.40 13.78 2.18
CA VAL A 42 10.73 14.10 2.72
C VAL A 42 10.95 15.60 2.77
N LEU A 43 10.55 16.31 1.72
CA LEU A 43 10.62 17.76 1.68
C LEU A 43 9.74 18.40 2.75
N ALA A 44 8.58 17.87 3.08
CA ALA A 44 7.74 18.43 4.15
C ALA A 44 8.37 18.21 5.55
N ARG A 45 9.04 17.08 5.75
CA ARG A 45 9.58 16.66 7.06
C ARG A 45 10.96 17.22 7.40
N LEU A 46 11.71 17.70 6.41
CA LEU A 46 13.02 18.28 6.66
C LEU A 46 12.89 19.57 7.49
N PRO A 47 13.68 19.77 8.55
CA PRO A 47 13.66 21.02 9.33
C PRO A 47 14.36 22.18 8.59
N ALA A 48 15.31 21.87 7.70
CA ALA A 48 16.08 22.86 6.97
C ALA A 48 15.29 23.45 5.78
N GLN A 49 15.29 24.78 5.67
CA GLN A 49 14.71 25.52 4.54
C GLN A 49 15.55 25.41 3.26
N SER A 50 16.81 24.97 3.36
CA SER A 50 17.72 24.76 2.24
C SER A 50 18.39 23.39 2.31
N PHE A 51 18.46 22.69 1.18
CA PHE A 51 18.98 21.31 1.10
C PHE A 51 19.65 21.06 -0.26
N THR A 52 20.53 20.06 -0.29
CA THR A 52 21.18 19.56 -1.49
C THR A 52 20.47 18.32 -2.03
N THR A 53 20.84 17.89 -3.23
CA THR A 53 20.37 16.61 -3.78
C THR A 53 20.80 15.42 -2.90
N GLY A 54 21.98 15.49 -2.28
CA GLY A 54 22.49 14.46 -1.38
C GLY A 54 21.64 14.34 -0.11
N ASP A 55 21.29 15.47 0.51
CA ASP A 55 20.46 15.51 1.72
C ASP A 55 19.10 14.83 1.47
N ILE A 56 18.51 15.07 0.29
CA ILE A 56 17.24 14.44 -0.10
C ILE A 56 17.40 12.95 -0.36
N GLN A 57 18.50 12.54 -0.99
CA GLN A 57 18.80 11.12 -1.24
C GLN A 57 18.94 10.35 0.07
N GLU A 58 19.68 10.88 1.04
CA GLU A 58 19.86 10.28 2.37
C GLU A 58 18.53 10.22 3.12
N ALA A 59 17.74 11.30 3.08
CA ALA A 59 16.45 11.34 3.76
C ALA A 59 15.41 10.38 3.14
N LEU A 60 15.44 10.15 1.82
CA LEU A 60 14.62 9.13 1.15
C LEU A 60 15.02 7.71 1.57
N ALA A 61 16.32 7.44 1.66
CA ALA A 61 16.82 6.16 2.14
C ALA A 61 16.41 5.92 3.60
N ALA A 62 16.58 6.92 4.47
CA ALA A 62 16.25 6.82 5.89
C ALA A 62 14.74 6.72 6.15
N SER A 63 13.91 7.50 5.45
CA SER A 63 12.46 7.58 5.74
C SER A 63 11.63 6.54 5.01
N HIS A 64 12.11 6.07 3.86
CA HIS A 64 11.32 5.21 2.96
C HIS A 64 12.08 3.97 2.49
N GLY A 65 13.35 3.79 2.85
CA GLY A 65 14.15 2.64 2.39
C GLY A 65 14.44 2.67 0.89
N VAL A 66 14.33 3.83 0.24
CA VAL A 66 14.52 3.95 -1.22
C VAL A 66 15.88 4.57 -1.51
N ALA A 67 16.83 3.74 -1.95
CA ALA A 67 18.10 4.19 -2.46
C ALA A 67 17.96 4.63 -3.93
N MET A 68 17.91 5.93 -4.17
CA MET A 68 17.74 6.50 -5.51
C MET A 68 19.05 7.12 -6.02
N PRO A 69 19.41 6.99 -7.32
CA PRO A 69 20.55 7.70 -7.87
C PRO A 69 20.36 9.22 -7.83
N GLN A 70 21.43 9.98 -7.55
CA GLN A 70 21.37 11.44 -7.45
C GLN A 70 20.80 12.14 -8.69
N GLN A 71 21.06 11.60 -9.89
CA GLN A 71 20.53 12.15 -11.14
C GLN A 71 19.00 12.07 -11.20
N ILE A 72 18.41 11.01 -10.65
CA ILE A 72 16.97 10.83 -10.56
C ILE A 72 16.39 11.83 -9.56
N VAL A 73 16.99 11.94 -8.37
CA VAL A 73 16.58 12.90 -7.35
C VAL A 73 16.64 14.34 -7.90
N ALA A 74 17.72 14.70 -8.61
CA ALA A 74 17.85 16.02 -9.24
C ALA A 74 16.74 16.28 -10.28
N THR A 75 16.33 15.25 -11.03
CA THR A 75 15.25 15.34 -12.00
C THR A 75 13.89 15.55 -11.31
N LEU A 76 13.63 14.82 -10.22
CA LEU A 76 12.42 14.99 -9.42
C LEU A 76 12.36 16.38 -8.75
N LEU A 77 13.48 16.85 -8.21
CA LEU A 77 13.58 18.21 -7.65
C LEU A 77 13.38 19.28 -8.73
N LYS A 78 13.90 19.07 -9.96
CA LYS A 78 13.64 19.97 -11.09
C LYS A 78 12.15 20.02 -11.44
N ARG A 79 11.44 18.88 -11.39
CA ARG A 79 9.97 18.84 -11.57
C ARG A 79 9.26 19.60 -10.44
N ALA A 80 9.71 19.48 -9.20
CA ALA A 80 9.16 20.26 -8.08
C ALA A 80 9.42 21.77 -8.20
N THR A 81 10.59 22.17 -8.71
CA THR A 81 10.91 23.56 -9.05
C THR A 81 10.03 24.08 -10.19
N ALA A 82 9.79 23.29 -11.23
CA ALA A 82 8.88 23.65 -12.32
C ALA A 82 7.44 23.88 -11.82
N LYS A 83 7.02 23.10 -10.82
CA LYS A 83 5.76 23.30 -10.09
C LYS A 83 5.83 24.42 -9.04
N LYS A 84 6.89 25.22 -8.99
CA LYS A 84 7.08 26.37 -8.09
C LYS A 84 7.05 26.04 -6.58
N TYR A 85 7.23 24.77 -6.20
CA TYR A 85 7.34 24.37 -4.79
C TYR A 85 8.71 24.69 -4.21
N LEU A 86 9.74 24.67 -5.06
CA LEU A 86 11.13 24.89 -4.70
C LEU A 86 11.74 25.96 -5.59
N SER A 87 12.70 26.72 -5.07
CA SER A 87 13.65 27.51 -5.86
C SER A 87 15.03 26.84 -5.81
N ARG A 88 15.85 27.07 -6.84
CA ARG A 88 17.24 26.60 -6.87
C ARG A 88 18.16 27.81 -6.94
N GLU A 89 19.05 27.95 -5.97
CA GLU A 89 20.02 29.03 -5.87
C GLU A 89 21.40 28.44 -5.55
N LEU A 90 22.41 28.75 -6.36
CA LEU A 90 23.81 28.35 -6.13
C LEU A 90 23.99 26.83 -5.85
N GLY A 91 23.26 25.99 -6.59
CA GLY A 91 23.34 24.53 -6.44
C GLY A 91 22.57 23.95 -5.25
N ARG A 92 21.93 24.78 -4.42
CA ARG A 92 21.05 24.36 -3.33
C ARG A 92 19.59 24.59 -3.69
N TYR A 93 18.72 23.75 -3.15
CA TYR A 93 17.28 23.92 -3.25
C TYR A 93 16.75 24.59 -1.99
N LYS A 94 15.84 25.54 -2.15
CA LYS A 94 15.14 26.20 -1.05
C LYS A 94 13.64 26.01 -1.21
N ARG A 95 12.93 25.85 -0.09
CA ARG A 95 11.46 25.86 -0.13
C ARG A 95 10.97 27.25 -0.48
N ASN A 96 9.93 27.29 -1.29
CA ASN A 96 9.26 28.53 -1.60
C ASN A 96 8.31 28.89 -0.44
N PRO A 97 8.49 30.03 0.25
CA PRO A 97 7.61 30.43 1.35
C PRO A 97 6.19 30.79 0.88
N THR A 98 5.99 31.05 -0.41
CA THR A 98 4.70 31.51 -0.96
C THR A 98 3.80 30.35 -1.41
N ARG A 99 4.32 29.13 -1.49
CA ARG A 99 3.56 27.98 -1.99
C ARG A 99 3.79 26.78 -1.10
N ASP A 100 2.74 26.37 -0.40
CA ASP A 100 2.79 25.17 0.41
C ASP A 100 3.03 23.93 -0.44
N LEU A 101 3.80 23.00 0.13
CA LEU A 101 3.94 21.67 -0.43
C LEU A 101 2.58 20.98 -0.31
N PRO A 102 2.07 20.35 -1.37
CA PRO A 102 0.86 19.56 -1.26
C PRO A 102 1.09 18.47 -0.21
N SER A 103 0.13 18.28 0.69
CA SER A 103 0.20 17.22 1.69
C SER A 103 0.29 15.89 0.97
N SER A 104 1.49 15.31 0.91
CA SER A 104 1.63 13.97 0.38
C SER A 104 1.09 13.03 1.47
N ASN A 105 0.00 12.32 1.19
CA ASN A 105 -0.61 11.43 2.16
C ASN A 105 0.14 10.08 2.26
N VAL A 106 1.42 10.07 1.93
CA VAL A 106 2.27 8.88 1.85
C VAL A 106 2.23 8.07 3.13
N ALA A 107 2.24 8.72 4.30
CA ALA A 107 2.14 8.04 5.57
C ALA A 107 0.80 7.30 5.76
N ALA A 108 -0.32 7.95 5.41
CA ALA A 108 -1.65 7.31 5.54
C ALA A 108 -1.86 6.23 4.48
N GLU A 109 -1.42 6.45 3.24
CA GLU A 109 -1.51 5.44 2.17
C GLU A 109 -0.63 4.23 2.50
N LYS A 110 0.58 4.44 3.01
CA LYS A 110 1.43 3.34 3.51
C LYS A 110 0.80 2.63 4.71
N ALA A 111 0.16 3.34 5.62
CA ALA A 111 -0.56 2.75 6.74
C ALA A 111 -1.76 1.91 6.27
N GLN A 112 -2.53 2.36 5.27
CA GLN A 112 -3.61 1.58 4.66
C GLN A 112 -3.08 0.33 3.96
N ILE A 113 -1.96 0.42 3.25
CA ILE A 113 -1.32 -0.74 2.61
C ILE A 113 -0.81 -1.72 3.67
N GLU A 114 -0.16 -1.23 4.72
CA GLU A 114 0.32 -2.05 5.81
C GLU A 114 -0.84 -2.71 6.56
N GLU A 115 -1.93 -1.98 6.81
CA GLU A 115 -3.14 -2.51 7.41
C GLU A 115 -3.78 -3.55 6.50
N GLY A 116 -3.89 -3.30 5.19
CA GLY A 116 -4.36 -4.27 4.20
C GLY A 116 -3.48 -5.53 4.13
N GLN A 117 -2.16 -5.37 4.23
CA GLN A 117 -1.24 -6.51 4.29
C GLN A 117 -1.35 -7.28 5.61
N ARG A 118 -1.56 -6.59 6.74
CA ARG A 118 -1.86 -7.23 8.03
C ARG A 118 -3.23 -7.90 8.02
N ARG A 119 -4.19 -7.39 7.26
CA ARG A 119 -5.53 -7.99 7.07
C ARG A 119 -5.51 -9.27 6.23
N LYS A 120 -4.41 -9.57 5.51
CA LYS A 120 -4.23 -10.90 4.90
C LYS A 120 -4.04 -11.93 6.00
N LEU A 121 -5.12 -12.66 6.30
CA LEU A 121 -5.08 -13.82 7.15
C LEU A 121 -4.04 -14.79 6.60
N THR A 122 -3.10 -15.20 7.45
CA THR A 122 -2.15 -16.26 7.13
C THR A 122 -2.92 -17.56 7.26
N VAL A 123 -3.51 -18.01 6.17
CA VAL A 123 -4.20 -19.29 6.14
C VAL A 123 -3.13 -20.37 6.03
N GLU A 124 -2.91 -21.10 7.13
CA GLU A 124 -1.80 -22.05 7.26
C GLU A 124 -1.91 -23.25 6.31
N SER A 125 -3.12 -23.57 5.83
CA SER A 125 -3.37 -24.65 4.89
C SER A 125 -4.69 -24.46 4.13
N THR A 126 -4.83 -25.14 2.99
CA THR A 126 -6.09 -25.18 2.23
C THR A 126 -7.25 -25.70 3.08
N ASP A 127 -7.01 -26.71 3.93
CA ASP A 127 -8.05 -27.25 4.82
C ASP A 127 -8.51 -26.24 5.86
N ALA A 128 -7.59 -25.43 6.41
CA ALA A 128 -7.94 -24.34 7.31
C ALA A 128 -8.74 -23.23 6.60
N ALA A 129 -8.46 -22.98 5.31
CA ALA A 129 -9.24 -22.06 4.48
C ALA A 129 -10.67 -22.57 4.27
N LEU A 130 -10.80 -23.86 3.96
CA LEU A 130 -12.08 -24.52 3.74
C LEU A 130 -12.90 -24.55 5.02
N ASP A 131 -12.32 -24.91 6.17
CA ASP A 131 -13.01 -24.90 7.47
C ASP A 131 -13.52 -23.48 7.81
N MET A 132 -12.72 -22.45 7.52
CA MET A 132 -13.13 -21.05 7.70
C MET A 132 -14.28 -20.65 6.77
N LEU A 133 -14.26 -21.10 5.51
CA LEU A 133 -15.34 -20.91 4.55
C LEU A 133 -16.61 -21.62 4.99
N PHE A 134 -16.52 -22.87 5.44
CA PHE A 134 -17.67 -23.65 5.90
C PHE A 134 -18.32 -23.01 7.13
N ARG A 135 -17.53 -22.64 8.15
CA ARG A 135 -18.05 -21.96 9.34
C ARG A 135 -18.71 -20.63 9.02
N PHE A 136 -18.19 -19.90 8.03
CA PHE A 136 -18.81 -18.66 7.55
C PHE A 136 -20.14 -18.94 6.85
N LEU A 137 -20.18 -19.91 5.93
CA LEU A 137 -21.41 -20.27 5.22
C LEU A 137 -22.48 -20.79 6.19
N GLU A 138 -22.12 -21.63 7.15
CA GLU A 138 -23.04 -22.09 8.21
C GLU A 138 -23.61 -20.93 9.04
N ALA A 139 -22.79 -19.92 9.37
CA ALA A 139 -23.21 -18.78 10.17
C ALA A 139 -24.03 -17.75 9.38
N GLU A 140 -23.77 -17.57 8.08
CA GLU A 140 -24.30 -16.48 7.26
C GLU A 140 -25.22 -16.97 6.13
N GLN A 141 -25.54 -18.27 6.09
CA GLN A 141 -26.40 -18.95 5.10
C GLN A 141 -27.69 -18.19 4.80
N VAL A 142 -28.37 -17.74 5.86
CA VAL A 142 -29.66 -17.03 5.76
C VAL A 142 -29.49 -15.63 5.17
N LEU A 143 -28.40 -14.93 5.50
CA LEU A 143 -28.13 -13.57 5.00
C LEU A 143 -27.69 -13.56 3.53
N LEU A 144 -26.91 -14.57 3.12
CA LEU A 144 -26.54 -14.81 1.72
C LEU A 144 -27.74 -15.13 0.84
N LEU A 145 -28.68 -15.97 1.32
CA LEU A 145 -29.92 -16.28 0.60
C LEU A 145 -30.85 -15.08 0.44
N LEU A 146 -30.82 -14.14 1.40
CA LEU A 146 -31.59 -12.90 1.36
C LEU A 146 -30.90 -11.77 0.55
N GLY A 147 -29.75 -12.05 -0.07
CA GLY A 147 -29.00 -11.06 -0.87
C GLY A 147 -28.50 -9.85 -0.05
N SER A 148 -28.48 -9.98 1.27
CA SER A 148 -28.08 -8.92 2.19
C SER A 148 -26.59 -9.01 2.45
N ARG A 149 -25.91 -7.86 2.60
CA ARG A 149 -24.51 -7.84 3.02
C ARG A 149 -24.41 -8.44 4.43
N PRO A 150 -23.53 -9.43 4.68
CA PRO A 150 -23.24 -9.89 6.03
C PRO A 150 -22.92 -8.67 6.91
N GLY A 151 -23.72 -8.48 7.95
CA GLY A 151 -23.64 -7.30 8.79
C GLY A 151 -22.37 -7.34 9.65
N LEU A 152 -21.67 -6.20 9.70
CA LEU A 152 -20.63 -5.86 10.68
C LEU A 152 -21.24 -5.82 12.09
N GLY A 153 -21.59 -6.99 12.63
CA GLY A 153 -22.13 -7.16 13.97
C GLY A 153 -21.01 -7.11 15.01
N ASP A 154 -21.24 -6.36 16.07
CA ASP A 154 -20.30 -5.93 17.12
C ASP A 154 -19.82 -7.06 18.07
N ALA A 155 -19.30 -8.16 17.50
CA ALA A 155 -18.66 -9.23 18.25
C ALA A 155 -17.14 -9.05 18.16
N ALA A 156 -16.57 -8.41 19.18
CA ALA A 156 -15.13 -8.30 19.40
C ALA A 156 -14.52 -9.69 19.67
N ASP A 157 -14.25 -10.44 18.60
CA ASP A 157 -13.46 -11.66 18.68
C ASP A 157 -12.82 -11.97 17.32
N ALA A 158 -11.74 -12.76 17.32
CA ALA A 158 -11.01 -13.18 16.12
C ALA A 158 -11.92 -13.70 14.98
N SER A 159 -13.10 -14.23 15.33
CA SER A 159 -14.15 -14.66 14.40
C SER A 159 -14.68 -13.54 13.49
N HIS A 160 -14.78 -12.29 13.95
CA HIS A 160 -15.25 -11.19 13.09
C HIS A 160 -14.25 -10.87 11.97
N ARG A 161 -12.95 -11.01 12.25
CA ARG A 161 -11.88 -10.82 11.26
C ARG A 161 -11.89 -11.91 10.20
N GLU A 162 -12.03 -13.17 10.61
CA GLU A 162 -12.16 -14.32 9.71
C GLU A 162 -13.41 -14.17 8.83
N ARG A 163 -14.55 -13.82 9.41
CA ARG A 163 -15.81 -13.59 8.67
C ARG A 163 -15.70 -12.45 7.67
N SER A 164 -15.05 -11.34 8.03
CA SER A 164 -14.86 -10.21 7.11
C SER A 164 -14.00 -10.60 5.90
N VAL A 165 -12.95 -11.41 6.11
CA VAL A 165 -12.08 -11.86 5.02
C VAL A 165 -12.80 -12.86 4.11
N VAL A 166 -13.58 -13.78 4.68
CA VAL A 166 -14.39 -14.70 3.87
C VAL A 166 -15.48 -13.96 3.10
N ALA A 167 -16.14 -12.97 3.71
CA ALA A 167 -17.15 -12.15 3.04
C ALA A 167 -16.57 -11.34 1.86
N GLU A 168 -15.37 -10.77 2.01
CA GLU A 168 -14.65 -10.06 0.95
C GLU A 168 -14.24 -11.02 -0.17
N PHE A 169 -13.68 -12.20 0.18
CA PHE A 169 -13.36 -13.25 -0.78
C PHE A 169 -14.58 -13.70 -1.60
N VAL A 170 -15.70 -13.94 -0.92
CA VAL A 170 -16.97 -14.32 -1.56
C VAL A 170 -17.45 -13.17 -2.45
N HIS A 171 -17.40 -11.92 -2.00
CA HIS A 171 -17.87 -10.80 -2.81
C HIS A 171 -17.02 -10.59 -4.07
N ASP A 172 -15.70 -10.66 -3.94
CA ASP A 172 -14.78 -10.33 -5.03
C ASP A 172 -14.59 -11.52 -6.00
N SER A 173 -14.56 -12.75 -5.50
CA SER A 173 -14.31 -13.93 -6.34
C SER A 173 -15.58 -14.53 -6.95
N VAL A 174 -16.71 -14.48 -6.23
CA VAL A 174 -17.97 -15.13 -6.67
C VAL A 174 -18.77 -14.22 -7.59
N ARG A 175 -18.61 -12.89 -7.47
CA ARG A 175 -19.27 -11.94 -8.37
C ARG A 175 -18.75 -12.03 -9.80
N ASP A 176 -17.46 -12.33 -9.95
CA ASP A 176 -16.79 -12.39 -11.25
C ASP A 176 -16.78 -13.81 -11.85
N ASP A 177 -17.16 -14.84 -11.08
CA ASP A 177 -17.24 -16.23 -11.54
C ASP A 177 -18.63 -16.87 -11.28
N PRO A 178 -19.50 -16.95 -12.30
CA PRO A 178 -20.83 -17.54 -12.16
C PRO A 178 -20.80 -19.06 -11.92
N ALA A 179 -19.73 -19.77 -12.28
CA ALA A 179 -19.58 -21.19 -11.99
C ALA A 179 -19.31 -21.43 -10.50
N LEU A 180 -18.48 -20.56 -9.90
CA LEU A 180 -18.22 -20.57 -8.45
C LEU A 180 -19.49 -20.27 -7.65
N LEU A 181 -20.34 -19.37 -8.16
CA LEU A 181 -21.64 -19.06 -7.58
C LEU A 181 -22.60 -20.26 -7.62
N ALA A 182 -22.60 -21.04 -8.71
CA ALA A 182 -23.39 -22.26 -8.81
C ALA A 182 -22.94 -23.35 -7.82
N VAL A 183 -21.62 -23.50 -7.63
CA VAL A 183 -21.05 -24.42 -6.64
C VAL A 183 -21.42 -24.00 -5.22
N LEU A 184 -21.29 -22.71 -4.89
CA LEU A 184 -21.67 -22.21 -3.57
C LEU A 184 -23.17 -22.37 -3.30
N ARG A 185 -24.04 -22.13 -4.29
CA ARG A 185 -25.47 -22.42 -4.14
C ARG A 185 -25.74 -23.90 -3.88
N GLY A 186 -25.08 -24.80 -4.60
CA GLY A 186 -25.21 -26.24 -4.39
C GLY A 186 -24.66 -26.75 -3.05
N MET A 187 -23.84 -25.95 -2.35
CA MET A 187 -23.37 -26.25 -0.99
C MET A 187 -24.28 -25.68 0.10
N LEU A 188 -25.23 -24.80 -0.25
CA LEU A 188 -26.17 -24.14 0.67
C LEU A 188 -27.57 -24.77 0.65
N GLU A 189 -27.84 -25.66 -0.30
CA GLU A 189 -29.04 -26.52 -0.41
C GLU A 189 -28.80 -27.89 0.24
#